data_AF-A0A939IGI9-F1
#
_entry.id   AF-A0A939IGI9-F1
#
_cell.length_a   1.000
_cell.length_b   1.000
_cell.length_c   1.000
_cell.angle_alpha   90.00
_cell.angle_beta   90.00
_cell.angle_gamma   90.00
#
_symmetry.space_group_name_H-M   'P 1'
#
loop_
_entity.id
_entity.type
_entity.pdbx_description
1 polymer ?
#
loop_
_entity_poly.entity_id
_entity_poly.type
_entity_poly.pdbx_seq_one_letter_code
_entity_poly.pdbx_strand_id
1 'polypeptide(L)'
;MNYKQSKIFLLFSVLTLVGCNFSQGVVAKPPQQQDLQTTLSVLSTQRNTSNSATLLTYKIETYDSKVMGASRTYGVSLPPGYEQNPKQRYPVIFLLHGGHGNPSDWFIQNKGQALKTVEQLYTTGKLPPSIIITPDGNDKRGSSPYRDPEYIDGPNGKVSTAVGDELVKVVQSRYRTLTNPNFWAIGGLSSGGWGAINVGLHNVDRFSILFSHSGYFNDKSGPANSPIFYIKTIPQQAQKRLKIYLDSGTSDIDEIREAERFSKVLNQLKIFNSFRQFPGSHTWQYWRKHLANSLTFVGEQFRVAS
;
A
#
# COMPACT_ATOMS: atom_id res chain seq x y z
N MET A 1 32.47 59.48 19.66
CA MET A 1 32.68 58.06 19.32
C MET A 1 32.02 57.79 17.98
N ASN A 2 32.80 57.32 17.01
CA ASN A 2 32.43 57.06 15.61
C ASN A 2 31.36 55.97 15.46
N TYR A 3 30.38 56.17 14.58
CA TYR A 3 29.93 55.10 13.67
C TYR A 3 29.44 55.67 12.33
N LYS A 4 29.87 54.99 11.26
CA LYS A 4 29.93 55.39 9.85
C LYS A 4 28.57 55.41 9.13
N GLN A 5 28.44 56.36 8.19
CA GLN A 5 27.49 56.35 7.07
C GLN A 5 27.96 55.43 5.92
N SER A 6 27.03 54.82 5.19
CA SER A 6 27.08 54.53 3.74
C SER A 6 25.69 54.05 3.28
N LYS A 7 24.92 54.86 2.54
CA LYS A 7 24.87 55.07 1.08
C LYS A 7 24.20 53.91 0.30
N ILE A 8 22.97 54.18 -0.09
CA ILE A 8 22.13 53.45 -1.05
C ILE A 8 22.62 53.77 -2.47
N PHE A 9 22.80 52.75 -3.31
CA PHE A 9 23.02 52.90 -4.75
C PHE A 9 21.87 52.21 -5.52
N LEU A 10 21.11 53.02 -6.26
CA LEU A 10 20.26 52.61 -7.37
C LEU A 10 21.11 52.60 -8.64
N LEU A 11 21.01 51.55 -9.45
CA LEU A 11 21.57 51.52 -10.80
C LEU A 11 20.45 51.24 -11.82
N PHE A 12 20.34 52.15 -12.79
CA PHE A 12 19.63 52.03 -14.06
C PHE A 12 20.64 52.17 -15.20
N SER A 13 20.62 51.28 -16.17
CA SER A 13 21.17 51.44 -17.56
C SER A 13 20.82 50.15 -18.33
N VAL A 14 19.89 50.11 -19.29
CA VAL A 14 19.82 50.67 -20.67
C VAL A 14 20.70 49.94 -21.71
N LEU A 15 19.98 49.25 -22.62
CA LEU A 15 20.20 48.88 -24.03
C LEU A 15 21.49 48.16 -24.51
N THR A 16 21.27 47.06 -25.25
CA THR A 16 21.63 46.98 -26.69
C THR A 16 20.76 45.95 -27.43
N LEU A 17 20.15 46.41 -28.53
CA LEU A 17 19.52 45.61 -29.59
C LEU A 17 20.60 45.15 -30.58
N VAL A 18 20.66 43.86 -30.90
CA VAL A 18 21.22 43.35 -32.16
C VAL A 18 20.28 42.27 -32.68
N GLY A 19 19.82 42.45 -33.92
CA GLY A 19 18.86 41.58 -34.60
C GLY A 19 19.50 40.49 -35.46
N CYS A 20 18.65 39.48 -35.69
CA CYS A 20 18.55 38.53 -36.79
C CYS A 20 19.72 37.59 -37.13
N ASN A 21 19.47 36.28 -36.97
CA ASN A 21 19.45 35.38 -38.13
C ASN A 21 18.54 34.16 -37.93
N PHE A 22 17.80 33.85 -39.00
CA PHE A 22 16.85 32.75 -39.12
C PHE A 22 17.55 31.38 -39.14
N SER A 23 16.96 30.39 -38.47
CA SER A 23 17.06 28.98 -38.86
C SER A 23 15.72 28.31 -38.63
N GLN A 24 15.10 27.87 -39.73
CA GLN A 24 13.89 27.06 -39.74
C GLN A 24 14.23 25.64 -39.26
N GLY A 25 13.76 25.29 -38.06
CA GLY A 25 13.85 23.95 -37.49
C GLY A 25 12.47 23.29 -37.48
N VAL A 26 12.30 22.34 -38.39
CA VAL A 26 11.19 21.41 -38.64
C VAL A 26 10.27 21.12 -37.44
N VAL A 27 8.98 21.45 -37.59
CA VAL A 27 7.88 20.99 -36.75
C VAL A 27 7.65 19.50 -37.05
N ALA A 28 7.88 18.64 -36.05
CA ALA A 28 7.58 17.22 -36.16
C ALA A 28 6.05 17.01 -36.20
N LYS A 29 5.58 16.41 -37.29
CA LYS A 29 4.19 15.99 -37.52
C LYS A 29 3.84 14.85 -36.54
N PRO A 30 2.65 14.83 -35.93
CA PRO A 30 2.25 13.71 -35.07
C PRO A 30 2.16 12.40 -35.90
N PRO A 31 2.52 11.24 -35.34
CA PRO A 31 2.52 9.99 -36.09
C PRO A 31 1.09 9.60 -36.50
N GLN A 32 0.95 9.19 -37.75
CA GLN A 32 -0.29 8.60 -38.29
C GLN A 32 -0.67 7.35 -37.51
N GLN A 33 -1.95 7.27 -37.12
CA GLN A 33 -2.58 6.05 -36.62
C GLN A 33 -2.58 4.98 -37.73
N GLN A 34 -1.63 4.04 -37.67
CA GLN A 34 -1.74 2.75 -38.33
C GLN A 34 -0.93 1.72 -37.53
N ASP A 35 -1.57 0.58 -37.27
CA ASP A 35 -1.08 -0.62 -36.55
C ASP A 35 -0.88 -0.55 -35.02
N LEU A 36 -1.99 -0.40 -34.31
CA LEU A 36 -2.12 -0.72 -32.87
C LEU A 36 -3.09 -1.90 -32.59
N GLN A 37 -3.45 -2.68 -33.61
CA GLN A 37 -4.51 -3.70 -33.51
C GLN A 37 -4.06 -5.11 -33.09
N THR A 38 -2.76 -5.38 -32.91
CA THR A 38 -2.28 -6.77 -32.67
C THR A 38 -1.76 -7.08 -31.27
N THR A 39 -1.83 -6.17 -30.29
CA THR A 39 -1.36 -6.42 -28.91
C THR A 39 -2.36 -6.07 -27.79
N LEU A 40 -3.61 -5.73 -28.13
CA LEU A 40 -4.66 -5.37 -27.15
C LEU A 40 -5.59 -6.54 -26.76
N SER A 41 -5.19 -7.80 -26.97
CA SER A 41 -6.01 -8.98 -26.66
C SER A 41 -5.86 -9.55 -25.25
N VAL A 42 -5.12 -8.88 -24.35
CA VAL A 42 -5.05 -9.26 -22.93
C VAL A 42 -5.59 -8.08 -22.12
N LEU A 43 -6.81 -8.21 -21.62
CA LEU A 43 -7.60 -7.23 -20.82
C LEU A 43 -8.57 -6.30 -21.58
N SER A 44 -9.19 -6.74 -22.68
CA SER A 44 -10.47 -6.14 -23.09
C SER A 44 -11.62 -6.77 -22.30
N THR A 45 -12.18 -6.03 -21.34
CA THR A 45 -13.47 -6.37 -20.72
C THR A 45 -14.59 -6.22 -21.74
N GLN A 46 -15.17 -7.34 -22.20
CA GLN A 46 -16.48 -7.31 -22.82
C GLN A 46 -17.48 -6.77 -21.80
N ARG A 47 -18.04 -5.59 -22.07
CA ARG A 47 -19.28 -5.15 -21.42
C ARG A 47 -20.41 -6.02 -21.94
N ASN A 48 -20.74 -7.09 -21.20
CA ASN A 48 -22.03 -7.73 -21.30
C ASN A 48 -22.96 -7.10 -20.25
N THR A 49 -23.89 -6.29 -20.74
CA THR A 49 -25.08 -5.86 -20.01
C THR A 49 -26.03 -7.05 -19.88
N SER A 50 -25.85 -7.84 -18.84
CA SER A 50 -26.85 -8.82 -18.38
C SER A 50 -26.88 -8.83 -16.85
N ASN A 51 -28.06 -8.52 -16.30
CA ASN A 51 -28.38 -8.43 -14.88
C ASN A 51 -27.94 -9.67 -14.09
N SER A 52 -26.76 -9.57 -13.48
CA SER A 52 -26.39 -10.11 -12.16
C SER A 52 -24.96 -9.63 -11.89
N ALA A 53 -24.81 -8.35 -11.55
CA ALA A 53 -23.55 -7.85 -11.03
C ALA A 53 -23.27 -8.65 -9.75
N THR A 54 -22.39 -9.65 -9.86
CA THR A 54 -21.99 -10.43 -8.69
C THR A 54 -21.22 -9.46 -7.81
N LEU A 55 -21.86 -9.03 -6.72
CA LEU A 55 -21.29 -8.07 -5.78
C LEU A 55 -19.99 -8.62 -5.18
N LEU A 56 -19.13 -7.72 -4.70
CA LEU A 56 -18.05 -8.11 -3.80
C LEU A 56 -18.64 -8.92 -2.63
N THR A 57 -18.06 -10.08 -2.36
CA THR A 57 -18.43 -10.89 -1.19
C THR A 57 -17.53 -10.57 -0.02
N TYR A 58 -17.96 -10.83 1.21
CA TYR A 58 -17.09 -10.84 2.37
C TYR A 58 -17.52 -11.96 3.31
N LYS A 59 -16.58 -12.78 3.74
CA LYS A 59 -16.81 -13.82 4.76
C LYS A 59 -15.58 -14.01 5.64
N ILE A 60 -15.80 -14.55 6.83
CA ILE A 60 -14.73 -15.02 7.72
C ILE A 60 -14.48 -16.50 7.46
N GLU A 61 -13.21 -16.86 7.38
CA GLU A 61 -12.72 -18.22 7.20
C GLU A 61 -11.71 -18.53 8.32
N THR A 62 -11.43 -19.82 8.53
CA THR A 62 -10.47 -20.29 9.53
C THR A 62 -9.32 -21.08 8.92
N TYR A 63 -8.16 -21.06 9.59
CA TYR A 63 -7.03 -21.93 9.26
C TYR A 63 -6.26 -22.29 10.52
N ASP A 64 -5.62 -23.46 10.52
CA ASP A 64 -4.81 -23.88 11.65
C ASP A 64 -3.39 -23.32 11.50
N SER A 65 -3.00 -22.49 12.47
CA SER A 65 -1.66 -21.90 12.53
C SER A 65 -0.76 -22.75 13.43
N LYS A 66 0.30 -23.33 12.86
CA LYS A 66 1.24 -24.16 13.64
C LYS A 66 2.08 -23.29 14.54
N VAL A 67 2.53 -22.14 14.04
CA VAL A 67 3.39 -21.22 14.81
C VAL A 67 2.64 -20.53 15.96
N MET A 68 1.31 -20.42 15.85
CA MET A 68 0.46 -19.93 16.93
C MET A 68 -0.11 -21.05 17.82
N GLY A 69 -0.07 -22.30 17.35
CA GLY A 69 -0.62 -23.46 18.06
C GLY A 69 -2.14 -23.39 18.24
N ALA A 70 -2.86 -22.74 17.31
CA ALA A 70 -4.29 -22.50 17.41
C ALA A 70 -4.93 -22.33 16.02
N SER A 71 -6.23 -22.57 15.94
CA SER A 71 -7.03 -22.15 14.79
C SER A 71 -7.22 -20.64 14.81
N ARG A 72 -6.97 -19.98 13.68
CA ARG A 72 -7.05 -18.53 13.51
C ARG A 72 -8.06 -18.17 12.44
N THR A 73 -8.55 -16.94 12.49
CA THR A 73 -9.49 -16.42 11.50
C THR A 73 -8.83 -15.47 10.52
N TYR A 74 -9.43 -15.33 9.34
CA TYR A 74 -9.16 -14.23 8.41
C TYR A 74 -10.44 -13.91 7.65
N GLY A 75 -10.61 -12.65 7.28
CA GLY A 75 -11.64 -12.24 6.34
C GLY A 75 -11.14 -12.38 4.91
N VAL A 76 -12.05 -12.75 4.00
CA VAL A 76 -11.78 -12.79 2.57
C VAL A 76 -12.90 -12.08 1.82
N SER A 77 -12.51 -11.19 0.91
CA SER A 77 -13.39 -10.62 -0.10
C SER A 77 -12.94 -11.06 -1.49
N LEU A 78 -13.86 -11.68 -2.22
CA LEU A 78 -13.61 -12.14 -3.58
C LEU A 78 -14.15 -11.12 -4.59
N PRO A 79 -13.43 -10.87 -5.70
CA PRO A 79 -13.85 -9.90 -6.69
C PRO A 79 -15.13 -10.33 -7.42
N PRO A 80 -15.89 -9.37 -8.00
CA PRO A 80 -17.00 -9.67 -8.89
C PRO A 80 -16.61 -10.67 -9.99
N GLY A 81 -17.49 -11.64 -10.25
CA GLY A 81 -17.27 -12.64 -11.29
C GLY A 81 -16.31 -13.77 -10.92
N TYR A 82 -15.81 -13.85 -9.66
CA TYR A 82 -14.81 -14.84 -9.28
C TYR A 82 -15.23 -16.27 -9.59
N GLU A 83 -16.48 -16.66 -9.28
CA GLU A 83 -16.98 -18.03 -9.55
C GLU A 83 -17.29 -18.28 -11.03
N GLN A 84 -17.66 -17.23 -11.76
CA GLN A 84 -17.97 -17.31 -13.19
C GLN A 84 -16.71 -17.43 -14.05
N ASN A 85 -15.52 -17.12 -13.51
CA ASN A 85 -14.25 -17.12 -14.23
C ASN A 85 -13.25 -18.12 -13.61
N PRO A 86 -13.46 -19.44 -13.75
CA PRO A 86 -12.69 -20.48 -13.04
C PRO A 86 -11.21 -20.55 -13.44
N LYS A 87 -10.82 -20.00 -14.60
CA LYS A 87 -9.44 -19.95 -15.07
C LYS A 87 -8.71 -18.66 -14.68
N GLN A 88 -9.45 -17.62 -14.27
CA GLN A 88 -8.86 -16.33 -13.95
C GLN A 88 -8.16 -16.38 -12.58
N ARG A 89 -6.97 -15.79 -12.52
CA ARG A 89 -6.19 -15.59 -11.30
C ARG A 89 -6.14 -14.10 -10.98
N TYR A 90 -6.08 -13.79 -9.69
CA TYR A 90 -6.24 -12.43 -9.19
C TYR A 90 -5.03 -11.99 -8.36
N PRO A 91 -4.68 -10.69 -8.42
CA PRO A 91 -3.78 -10.10 -7.43
C PRO A 91 -4.40 -10.17 -6.02
N VAL A 92 -3.55 -10.06 -5.00
CA VAL A 92 -3.93 -10.24 -3.60
C VAL A 92 -3.52 -9.03 -2.77
N ILE A 93 -4.41 -8.57 -1.88
CA ILE A 93 -4.17 -7.44 -0.98
C ILE A 93 -4.45 -7.90 0.44
N PHE A 94 -3.44 -7.89 1.30
CA PHE A 94 -3.59 -8.07 2.74
C PHE A 94 -3.85 -6.72 3.39
N LEU A 95 -4.88 -6.64 4.21
CA LEU A 95 -5.34 -5.41 4.84
C LEU A 95 -5.45 -5.61 6.37
N LEU A 96 -4.45 -5.12 7.09
CA LEU A 96 -4.20 -5.38 8.51
C LEU A 96 -4.95 -4.36 9.38
N HIS A 97 -5.62 -4.85 10.42
CA HIS A 97 -6.27 -4.00 11.42
C HIS A 97 -5.26 -3.44 12.42
N GLY A 98 -5.62 -2.34 13.09
CA GLY A 98 -4.84 -1.74 14.18
C GLY A 98 -4.98 -2.49 15.51
N GLY A 99 -4.50 -1.86 16.60
CA GLY A 99 -4.51 -2.43 17.95
C GLY A 99 -5.91 -2.89 18.35
N HIS A 100 -6.00 -4.08 18.93
CA HIS A 100 -7.24 -4.72 19.40
C HIS A 100 -8.35 -4.85 18.35
N GLY A 101 -7.98 -4.77 17.07
CA GLY A 101 -8.90 -4.96 15.97
C GLY A 101 -9.21 -6.44 15.71
N ASN A 102 -9.96 -6.67 14.65
CA ASN A 102 -10.30 -8.01 14.18
C ASN A 102 -10.44 -8.01 12.63
N PRO A 103 -10.47 -9.20 12.00
CA PRO A 103 -10.61 -9.32 10.55
C PRO A 103 -11.75 -8.52 9.91
N SER A 104 -12.86 -8.30 10.61
CA SER A 104 -14.04 -7.60 10.07
C SER A 104 -13.93 -6.08 10.07
N ASP A 105 -12.97 -5.51 10.78
CA ASP A 105 -12.89 -4.07 11.04
C ASP A 105 -12.82 -3.23 9.77
N TRP A 106 -12.13 -3.70 8.74
CA TRP A 106 -12.05 -3.01 7.46
C TRP A 106 -13.38 -2.98 6.70
N PHE A 107 -14.32 -3.88 7.00
CA PHE A 107 -15.56 -4.04 6.22
C PHE A 107 -16.83 -3.61 6.97
N ILE A 108 -16.84 -3.61 8.31
CA ILE A 108 -18.03 -3.24 9.07
C ILE A 108 -18.40 -1.75 8.94
N GLN A 109 -19.70 -1.48 9.04
CA GLN A 109 -20.30 -0.18 8.72
C GLN A 109 -19.81 0.97 9.62
N ASN A 110 -19.55 0.71 10.89
CA ASN A 110 -19.05 1.73 11.82
C ASN A 110 -17.52 1.93 11.76
N LYS A 111 -16.78 1.19 10.92
CA LYS A 111 -15.31 1.26 10.80
C LYS A 111 -14.82 1.45 9.37
N GLY A 112 -14.25 0.45 8.71
CA GLY A 112 -13.55 0.66 7.44
C GLY A 112 -14.45 0.84 6.22
N GLN A 113 -15.65 0.24 6.17
CA GLN A 113 -16.52 0.25 4.97
C GLN A 113 -15.80 -0.02 3.63
N ALA A 114 -14.73 -0.84 3.64
CA ALA A 114 -13.80 -0.98 2.52
C ALA A 114 -14.48 -1.47 1.23
N LEU A 115 -15.56 -2.27 1.30
CA LEU A 115 -16.27 -2.75 0.11
C LEU A 115 -16.70 -1.59 -0.82
N LYS A 116 -17.19 -0.48 -0.27
CA LYS A 116 -17.61 0.68 -1.07
C LYS A 116 -16.44 1.31 -1.82
N THR A 117 -15.31 1.47 -1.13
CA THR A 117 -14.08 2.01 -1.73
C THR A 117 -13.57 1.09 -2.83
N VAL A 118 -13.52 -0.23 -2.57
CA VAL A 118 -13.05 -1.23 -3.52
C VAL A 118 -13.95 -1.27 -4.77
N GLU A 119 -15.27 -1.29 -4.59
CA GLU A 119 -16.24 -1.28 -5.68
C GLU A 119 -16.10 -0.03 -6.57
N GLN A 120 -15.93 1.14 -5.94
CA GLN A 120 -15.69 2.38 -6.67
C GLN A 120 -14.37 2.33 -7.46
N LEU A 121 -13.30 1.79 -6.87
CA LEU A 121 -12.00 1.69 -7.55
C LEU A 121 -12.02 0.67 -8.69
N TYR A 122 -12.77 -0.42 -8.56
CA TYR A 122 -13.00 -1.37 -9.66
C TYR A 122 -13.80 -0.71 -10.80
N THR A 123 -14.88 -0.02 -10.46
CA THR A 123 -15.74 0.67 -11.45
C THR A 123 -14.99 1.76 -12.21
N THR A 124 -14.07 2.46 -11.54
CA THR A 124 -13.25 3.52 -12.14
C THR A 124 -11.95 3.01 -12.78
N GLY A 125 -11.69 1.69 -12.76
CA GLY A 125 -10.48 1.09 -13.32
C GLY A 125 -9.18 1.46 -12.58
N LYS A 126 -9.28 2.04 -11.37
CA LYS A 126 -8.12 2.43 -10.55
C LYS A 126 -7.50 1.27 -9.79
N LEU A 127 -8.27 0.23 -9.54
CA LEU A 127 -7.82 -1.03 -8.95
C LEU A 127 -8.36 -2.18 -9.82
N PRO A 128 -7.51 -3.10 -10.34
CA PRO A 128 -8.02 -4.30 -10.99
C PRO A 128 -8.74 -5.20 -9.98
N PRO A 129 -9.69 -6.04 -10.41
CA PRO A 129 -10.33 -7.03 -9.55
C PRO A 129 -9.27 -7.85 -8.79
N SER A 130 -9.39 -7.89 -7.46
CA SER A 130 -8.40 -8.45 -6.54
C SER A 130 -9.06 -9.23 -5.40
N ILE A 131 -8.33 -10.19 -4.84
CA ILE A 131 -8.71 -10.88 -3.60
C ILE A 131 -8.19 -10.06 -2.43
N ILE A 132 -9.07 -9.68 -1.50
CA ILE A 132 -8.69 -8.92 -0.31
C ILE A 132 -8.77 -9.83 0.91
N ILE A 133 -7.69 -9.88 1.68
CA ILE A 133 -7.54 -10.69 2.89
C ILE A 133 -7.38 -9.78 4.09
N THR A 134 -8.16 -9.99 5.15
CA THR A 134 -8.02 -9.28 6.43
C THR A 134 -7.62 -10.27 7.53
N PRO A 135 -6.33 -10.43 7.81
CA PRO A 135 -5.86 -11.40 8.81
C PRO A 135 -6.33 -11.05 10.23
N ASP A 136 -6.46 -12.07 11.08
CA ASP A 136 -6.40 -11.87 12.53
C ASP A 136 -4.96 -11.53 12.93
N GLY A 137 -4.73 -10.30 13.41
CA GLY A 137 -3.45 -9.76 13.84
C GLY A 137 -3.19 -9.89 15.35
N ASN A 138 -4.06 -10.58 16.10
CA ASN A 138 -3.92 -10.65 17.55
C ASN A 138 -2.92 -11.73 18.01
N ASP A 139 -2.13 -11.42 19.02
CA ASP A 139 -1.26 -12.39 19.70
C ASP A 139 -1.93 -12.96 20.97
N LYS A 140 -1.22 -13.78 21.75
CA LYS A 140 -1.76 -14.45 22.94
C LYS A 140 -2.13 -13.50 24.09
N ARG A 141 -1.78 -12.21 24.02
CA ARG A 141 -2.20 -11.20 25.01
C ARG A 141 -3.67 -10.80 24.85
N GLY A 142 -4.27 -11.09 23.70
CA GLY A 142 -5.67 -10.76 23.41
C GLY A 142 -5.98 -9.27 23.56
N SER A 143 -7.18 -8.96 24.05
CA SER A 143 -7.66 -7.57 24.26
C SER A 143 -7.16 -6.93 25.56
N SER A 144 -5.87 -7.07 25.87
CA SER A 144 -5.30 -6.40 27.05
C SER A 144 -5.40 -4.89 26.91
N PRO A 145 -6.03 -4.16 27.85
CA PRO A 145 -6.16 -2.70 27.76
C PRO A 145 -4.81 -1.97 27.97
N TYR A 146 -3.76 -2.70 28.36
CA TYR A 146 -2.46 -2.15 28.70
C TYR A 146 -1.39 -2.41 27.63
N ARG A 147 -1.68 -3.27 26.63
CA ARG A 147 -0.72 -3.66 25.60
C ARG A 147 -1.43 -3.96 24.29
N ASP A 148 -0.92 -3.34 23.22
CA ASP A 148 -1.40 -3.63 21.88
C ASP A 148 -0.76 -4.93 21.36
N PRO A 149 -1.53 -5.80 20.68
CA PRO A 149 -0.96 -6.89 19.91
C PRO A 149 -0.16 -6.32 18.75
N GLU A 150 1.01 -6.91 18.50
CA GLU A 150 1.98 -6.45 17.50
C GLU A 150 2.17 -7.53 16.44
N TYR A 151 2.38 -7.13 15.20
CA TYR A 151 2.67 -8.03 14.08
C TYR A 151 4.16 -8.46 14.08
N ILE A 152 4.58 -9.11 15.17
CA ILE A 152 5.94 -9.61 15.38
C ILE A 152 5.93 -11.07 15.78
N ASP A 153 7.12 -11.66 15.71
CA ASP A 153 7.40 -12.92 16.35
C ASP A 153 8.07 -12.69 17.71
N GLY A 154 7.47 -13.24 18.76
CA GLY A 154 7.97 -13.07 20.12
C GLY A 154 7.30 -13.99 21.13
N PRO A 155 7.50 -13.74 22.44
CA PRO A 155 7.01 -14.60 23.51
C PRO A 155 5.48 -14.79 23.52
N ASN A 156 4.74 -13.80 23.01
CA ASN A 156 3.28 -13.82 22.98
C ASN A 156 2.71 -14.44 21.71
N GLY A 157 3.53 -14.92 20.78
CA GLY A 157 3.08 -15.49 19.52
C GLY A 157 3.98 -15.09 18.36
N LYS A 158 3.87 -15.87 17.29
CA LYS A 158 4.55 -15.66 16.01
C LYS A 158 3.60 -15.07 14.98
N VAL A 159 3.09 -13.87 15.25
CA VAL A 159 2.05 -13.23 14.43
C VAL A 159 2.60 -12.86 13.06
N SER A 160 3.86 -12.39 12.99
CA SER A 160 4.50 -12.06 11.71
C SER A 160 4.61 -13.29 10.82
N THR A 161 5.07 -14.43 11.36
CA THR A 161 5.13 -15.69 10.60
C THR A 161 3.74 -16.23 10.26
N ALA A 162 2.77 -16.15 11.18
CA ALA A 162 1.41 -16.61 10.92
C ALA A 162 0.76 -15.84 9.75
N VAL A 163 0.93 -14.52 9.71
CA VAL A 163 0.34 -13.66 8.66
C VAL A 163 1.16 -13.71 7.37
N GLY A 164 2.48 -13.53 7.45
CA GLY A 164 3.36 -13.37 6.30
C GLY A 164 3.73 -14.66 5.59
N ASP A 165 3.67 -15.80 6.28
CA ASP A 165 4.06 -17.11 5.71
C ASP A 165 2.89 -18.11 5.68
N GLU A 166 2.33 -18.47 6.85
CA GLU A 166 1.30 -19.52 6.92
C GLU A 166 0.02 -19.11 6.20
N LEU A 167 -0.52 -17.91 6.50
CA LEU A 167 -1.74 -17.42 5.86
C LEU A 167 -1.54 -17.16 4.36
N VAL A 168 -0.35 -16.70 3.92
CA VAL A 168 -0.05 -16.58 2.48
C VAL A 168 -0.17 -17.94 1.79
N LYS A 169 0.42 -19.01 2.37
CA LYS A 169 0.32 -20.38 1.83
C LYS A 169 -1.13 -20.86 1.78
N VAL A 170 -1.91 -20.61 2.84
CA VAL A 170 -3.34 -20.93 2.89
C VAL A 170 -4.13 -20.22 1.79
N VAL A 171 -3.87 -18.92 1.59
CA VAL A 171 -4.54 -18.12 0.57
C VAL A 171 -4.17 -18.63 -0.83
N GLN A 172 -2.89 -18.95 -1.07
CA GLN A 172 -2.44 -19.53 -2.34
C GLN A 172 -3.06 -20.90 -2.63
N SER A 173 -3.30 -21.73 -1.61
CA SER A 173 -3.90 -23.06 -1.78
C SER A 173 -5.42 -23.01 -1.95
N ARG A 174 -6.11 -22.05 -1.33
CA ARG A 174 -7.58 -21.97 -1.31
C ARG A 174 -8.16 -21.11 -2.43
N TYR A 175 -7.39 -20.15 -2.95
CA TYR A 175 -7.90 -19.17 -3.91
C TYR A 175 -7.04 -19.07 -5.18
N ARG A 176 -7.66 -18.61 -6.27
CA ARG A 176 -7.03 -18.41 -7.58
C ARG A 176 -6.18 -17.15 -7.57
N THR A 177 -5.00 -17.24 -7.00
CA THR A 177 -4.06 -16.11 -6.89
C THR A 177 -3.06 -16.10 -8.04
N LEU A 178 -2.60 -14.89 -8.42
CA LEU A 178 -1.34 -14.72 -9.15
C LEU A 178 -0.19 -15.06 -8.20
N THR A 179 0.88 -15.67 -8.69
CA THR A 179 1.98 -16.15 -7.82
C THR A 179 3.17 -15.20 -7.73
N ASN A 180 3.29 -14.25 -8.67
CA ASN A 180 4.38 -13.28 -8.68
C ASN A 180 4.15 -12.22 -7.58
N PRO A 181 5.14 -11.91 -6.73
CA PRO A 181 4.97 -10.95 -5.62
C PRO A 181 4.66 -9.53 -6.07
N ASN A 182 4.90 -9.20 -7.35
CA ASN A 182 4.48 -7.93 -7.96
C ASN A 182 2.95 -7.76 -7.99
N PHE A 183 2.19 -8.83 -7.73
CA PHE A 183 0.73 -8.84 -7.60
C PHE A 183 0.25 -9.07 -6.17
N TRP A 184 1.12 -8.91 -5.18
CA TRP A 184 0.82 -9.06 -3.76
C TRP A 184 1.15 -7.79 -3.00
N ALA A 185 0.11 -7.22 -2.41
CA ALA A 185 0.20 -6.07 -1.55
C ALA A 185 -0.12 -6.42 -0.10
N ILE A 186 0.51 -5.73 0.85
CA ILE A 186 0.17 -5.76 2.26
C ILE A 186 0.14 -4.33 2.80
N GLY A 187 -0.93 -4.00 3.51
CA GLY A 187 -1.05 -2.71 4.16
C GLY A 187 -2.01 -2.71 5.31
N GLY A 188 -2.08 -1.61 6.05
CA GLY A 188 -2.92 -1.52 7.24
C GLY A 188 -2.95 -0.13 7.86
N LEU A 189 -3.57 -0.03 9.03
CA LEU A 189 -3.68 1.20 9.81
C LEU A 189 -3.06 1.06 11.21
N SER A 190 -2.52 2.16 11.77
CA SER A 190 -1.97 2.18 13.13
C SER A 190 -0.94 1.06 13.34
N SER A 191 -1.10 0.20 14.36
CA SER A 191 -0.26 -0.99 14.55
C SER A 191 -0.26 -1.95 13.36
N GLY A 192 -1.36 -2.03 12.60
CA GLY A 192 -1.44 -2.76 11.33
C GLY A 192 -0.73 -2.06 10.18
N GLY A 193 -0.58 -0.74 10.23
CA GLY A 193 0.20 0.04 9.27
C GLY A 193 1.69 -0.23 9.44
N TRP A 194 2.19 -0.11 10.68
CA TRP A 194 3.54 -0.56 11.02
C TRP A 194 3.73 -2.05 10.72
N GLY A 195 2.79 -2.89 11.16
CA GLY A 195 2.82 -4.33 10.99
C GLY A 195 2.87 -4.75 9.54
N ALA A 196 2.15 -4.06 8.64
CA ALA A 196 2.21 -4.34 7.22
C ALA A 196 3.60 -4.07 6.63
N ILE A 197 4.25 -2.97 7.05
CA ILE A 197 5.62 -2.71 6.65
C ILE A 197 6.55 -3.78 7.24
N ASN A 198 6.47 -4.06 8.54
CA ASN A 198 7.36 -5.02 9.19
C ASN A 198 7.23 -6.43 8.59
N VAL A 199 6.00 -6.97 8.49
CA VAL A 199 5.71 -8.28 7.90
C VAL A 199 6.11 -8.31 6.43
N GLY A 200 5.78 -7.26 5.66
CA GLY A 200 6.15 -7.17 4.25
C GLY A 200 7.65 -7.18 4.00
N LEU A 201 8.43 -6.47 4.84
CA LEU A 201 9.89 -6.45 4.76
C LEU A 201 10.52 -7.80 5.12
N HIS A 202 9.93 -8.58 6.02
CA HIS A 202 10.39 -9.94 6.32
C HIS A 202 9.99 -10.97 5.25
N ASN A 203 9.09 -10.60 4.33
CA ASN A 203 8.49 -11.48 3.33
C ASN A 203 8.54 -10.84 1.94
N VAL A 204 9.67 -10.22 1.58
CA VAL A 204 9.81 -9.52 0.29
C VAL A 204 9.73 -10.45 -0.92
N ASP A 205 9.98 -11.73 -0.74
CA ASP A 205 9.76 -12.79 -1.73
C ASP A 205 8.27 -13.10 -1.96
N ARG A 206 7.37 -12.58 -1.11
CA ARG A 206 5.91 -12.76 -1.19
C ARG A 206 5.15 -11.47 -1.43
N PHE A 207 5.61 -10.35 -0.86
CA PHE A 207 5.01 -9.03 -1.01
C PHE A 207 6.01 -8.04 -1.63
N SER A 208 5.56 -7.27 -2.61
CA SER A 208 6.39 -6.19 -3.18
C SER A 208 5.76 -4.81 -3.04
N ILE A 209 4.47 -4.73 -2.72
CA ILE A 209 3.74 -3.48 -2.57
C ILE A 209 3.31 -3.35 -1.12
N LEU A 210 3.87 -2.37 -0.42
CA LEU A 210 3.60 -2.16 1.01
C LEU A 210 2.89 -0.83 1.20
N PHE A 211 1.88 -0.75 2.07
CA PHE A 211 1.26 0.53 2.40
C PHE A 211 0.91 0.68 3.88
N SER A 212 0.98 1.90 4.42
CA SER A 212 0.74 2.15 5.84
C SER A 212 -0.03 3.44 6.06
N HIS A 213 -1.14 3.34 6.78
CA HIS A 213 -1.94 4.46 7.26
C HIS A 213 -1.67 4.75 8.74
N SER A 214 -1.16 5.93 9.08
CA SER A 214 -0.83 6.34 10.46
C SER A 214 -0.03 5.28 11.24
N GLY A 215 0.94 4.62 10.59
CA GLY A 215 1.81 3.64 11.24
C GLY A 215 2.94 4.32 12.01
N TYR A 216 3.29 3.78 13.18
CA TYR A 216 4.48 4.17 13.92
C TYR A 216 5.71 3.44 13.37
N PHE A 217 6.88 4.09 13.33
CA PHE A 217 8.14 3.50 12.86
C PHE A 217 9.27 3.57 13.90
N ASN A 218 8.92 3.95 15.13
CA ASN A 218 9.80 3.98 16.28
C ASN A 218 9.27 3.08 17.40
N ASP A 219 9.15 1.78 17.12
CA ASP A 219 8.76 0.80 18.11
C ASP A 219 9.97 0.32 18.96
N LYS A 220 9.69 -0.22 20.15
CA LYS A 220 10.72 -0.69 21.10
C LYS A 220 11.01 -2.20 20.97
N SER A 221 10.57 -2.85 19.90
CA SER A 221 10.70 -4.31 19.74
C SER A 221 12.03 -4.76 19.11
N GLY A 222 12.97 -3.83 18.94
CA GLY A 222 14.36 -4.08 18.57
C GLY A 222 14.65 -3.92 17.07
N PRO A 223 15.93 -3.95 16.66
CA PRO A 223 16.34 -3.63 15.28
C PRO A 223 15.79 -4.62 14.25
N ALA A 224 15.50 -5.86 14.65
CA ALA A 224 14.89 -6.85 13.77
C ALA A 224 13.46 -6.47 13.35
N ASN A 225 12.74 -5.70 14.18
CA ASN A 225 11.35 -5.31 13.92
C ASN A 225 11.20 -3.80 13.64
N SER A 226 12.31 -3.09 13.46
CA SER A 226 12.30 -1.68 13.09
C SER A 226 12.46 -1.55 11.57
N PRO A 227 11.43 -1.10 10.82
CA PRO A 227 11.52 -0.99 9.37
C PRO A 227 12.69 -0.14 8.87
N ILE A 228 13.07 0.89 9.64
CA ILE A 228 14.20 1.78 9.33
C ILE A 228 15.55 1.04 9.36
N PHE A 229 15.72 0.10 10.28
CA PHE A 229 16.94 -0.70 10.38
C PHE A 229 16.87 -1.92 9.48
N TYR A 230 15.76 -2.64 9.51
CA TYR A 230 15.60 -3.89 8.78
C TYR A 230 15.65 -3.72 7.27
N ILE A 231 15.10 -2.63 6.70
CA ILE A 231 15.17 -2.40 5.25
C ILE A 231 16.61 -2.45 4.70
N LYS A 232 17.60 -2.03 5.50
CA LYS A 232 19.01 -1.98 5.12
C LYS A 232 19.68 -3.36 5.07
N THR A 233 19.09 -4.37 5.70
CA THR A 233 19.59 -5.75 5.69
C THR A 233 19.10 -6.54 4.47
N ILE A 234 18.02 -6.07 3.83
CA ILE A 234 17.43 -6.71 2.66
C ILE A 234 18.38 -6.58 1.45
N PRO A 235 18.60 -7.67 0.67
CA PRO A 235 19.40 -7.59 -0.54
C PRO A 235 18.92 -6.49 -1.49
N GLN A 236 19.86 -5.74 -2.08
CA GLN A 236 19.55 -4.58 -2.93
C GLN A 236 18.60 -4.92 -4.10
N GLN A 237 18.71 -6.13 -4.66
CA GLN A 237 17.80 -6.59 -5.72
C GLN A 237 16.34 -6.68 -5.23
N ALA A 238 16.13 -7.18 -4.02
CA ALA A 238 14.80 -7.24 -3.42
C ALA A 238 14.29 -5.84 -3.05
N GLN A 239 15.16 -4.97 -2.51
CA GLN A 239 14.83 -3.56 -2.22
C GLN A 239 14.29 -2.81 -3.45
N LYS A 240 14.94 -2.96 -4.62
CA LYS A 240 14.52 -2.29 -5.88
C LYS A 240 13.12 -2.68 -6.34
N ARG A 241 12.66 -3.87 -5.95
CA ARG A 241 11.35 -4.39 -6.33
C ARG A 241 10.24 -3.77 -5.48
N LEU A 242 10.54 -3.37 -4.24
CA LEU A 242 9.58 -2.76 -3.32
C LEU A 242 8.97 -1.46 -3.86
N LYS A 243 7.69 -1.28 -3.55
CA LYS A 243 6.87 -0.09 -3.81
C LYS A 243 6.14 0.26 -2.52
N ILE A 244 6.46 1.39 -1.90
CA ILE A 244 5.98 1.69 -0.54
C ILE A 244 5.14 2.97 -0.52
N TYR A 245 3.91 2.90 0.00
CA TYR A 245 3.04 4.04 0.22
C TYR A 245 2.85 4.30 1.72
N LEU A 246 3.03 5.53 2.15
CA LEU A 246 2.85 5.95 3.54
C LEU A 246 1.91 7.15 3.57
N ASP A 247 0.94 7.17 4.47
CA ASP A 247 0.23 8.39 4.81
C ASP A 247 -0.13 8.50 6.29
N SER A 248 -0.41 9.72 6.74
CA SER A 248 -0.85 10.03 8.10
C SER A 248 -1.70 11.30 8.12
N GLY A 249 -2.61 11.38 9.10
CA GLY A 249 -3.43 12.57 9.33
C GLY A 249 -2.57 13.72 9.82
N THR A 250 -2.84 14.96 9.40
CA THR A 250 -2.07 16.15 9.83
C THR A 250 -2.06 16.38 11.34
N SER A 251 -2.98 15.75 12.08
CA SER A 251 -3.01 15.78 13.55
C SER A 251 -2.22 14.64 14.21
N ASP A 252 -1.78 13.63 13.45
CA ASP A 252 -0.97 12.49 13.92
C ASP A 252 0.52 12.86 13.85
N ILE A 253 0.93 13.82 14.67
CA ILE A 253 2.22 14.51 14.54
C ILE A 253 3.41 13.56 14.72
N ASP A 254 3.32 12.59 15.63
CA ASP A 254 4.42 11.66 15.88
C ASP A 254 4.53 10.61 14.77
N GLU A 255 3.41 10.05 14.31
CA GLU A 255 3.36 9.14 13.16
C GLU A 255 3.88 9.82 11.88
N ILE A 256 3.55 11.10 11.66
CA ILE A 256 4.09 11.89 10.55
C ILE A 256 5.62 11.96 10.62
N ARG A 257 6.18 12.33 11.78
CA ARG A 257 7.64 12.46 11.95
C ARG A 257 8.33 11.11 11.72
N GLU A 258 7.73 10.03 12.17
CA GLU A 258 8.26 8.68 12.03
C GLU A 258 8.18 8.16 10.59
N ALA A 259 7.04 8.34 9.92
CA ALA A 259 6.87 8.03 8.51
C ALA A 259 7.79 8.87 7.62
N GLU A 260 8.00 10.15 7.94
CA GLU A 260 8.93 11.02 7.22
C GLU A 260 10.39 10.53 7.36
N ARG A 261 10.80 10.13 8.57
CA ARG A 261 12.13 9.54 8.80
C ARG A 261 12.32 8.27 8.00
N PHE A 262 11.32 7.39 7.97
CA PHE A 262 11.38 6.16 7.18
C PHE A 262 11.43 6.47 5.67
N SER A 263 10.58 7.36 5.17
CA SER A 263 10.60 7.80 3.76
C SER A 263 11.96 8.40 3.36
N LYS A 264 12.61 9.18 4.24
CA LYS A 264 13.98 9.68 4.00
C LYS A 264 14.98 8.54 3.80
N VAL A 265 14.89 7.47 4.60
CA VAL A 265 15.75 6.27 4.43
C VAL A 265 15.43 5.56 3.12
N LEU A 266 14.14 5.41 2.76
CA LEU A 266 13.75 4.81 1.48
C LEU A 266 14.31 5.61 0.28
N ASN A 267 14.25 6.93 0.35
CA ASN A 267 14.82 7.82 -0.68
C ASN A 267 16.34 7.67 -0.79
N GLN A 268 17.06 7.59 0.33
CA GLN A 268 18.51 7.36 0.35
C GLN A 268 18.88 6.01 -0.29
N LEU A 269 18.08 4.97 -0.04
CA LEU A 269 18.24 3.64 -0.63
C LEU A 269 17.71 3.54 -2.08
N LYS A 270 17.13 4.62 -2.63
CA LYS A 270 16.50 4.67 -3.96
C LYS A 270 15.37 3.64 -4.11
N ILE A 271 14.65 3.38 -3.03
CA ILE A 271 13.44 2.54 -3.03
C ILE A 271 12.25 3.42 -3.41
N PHE A 272 11.46 2.97 -4.38
CA PHE A 272 10.30 3.71 -4.84
C PHE A 272 9.26 3.82 -3.72
N ASN A 273 8.97 5.07 -3.31
CA ASN A 273 8.04 5.34 -2.24
C ASN A 273 7.25 6.64 -2.46
N SER A 274 6.11 6.74 -1.79
CA SER A 274 5.29 7.95 -1.72
C SER A 274 4.86 8.17 -0.27
N PHE A 275 5.23 9.30 0.32
CA PHE A 275 4.71 9.75 1.61
C PHE A 275 3.71 10.90 1.41
N ARG A 276 2.51 10.78 1.98
CA ARG A 276 1.42 11.76 1.87
C ARG A 276 0.92 12.17 3.26
N GLN A 277 0.38 13.37 3.35
CA GLN A 277 -0.28 13.87 4.56
C GLN A 277 -1.60 14.50 4.14
N PHE A 278 -2.65 14.25 4.92
CA PHE A 278 -3.99 14.77 4.62
C PHE A 278 -4.68 15.26 5.90
N PRO A 279 -5.63 16.21 5.82
CA PRO A 279 -6.38 16.65 6.98
C PRO A 279 -7.08 15.49 7.69
N GLY A 280 -6.88 15.38 9.00
CA GLY A 280 -7.50 14.37 9.86
C GLY A 280 -6.58 13.92 11.00
N SER A 281 -7.07 12.96 11.77
CA SER A 281 -6.41 12.35 12.93
C SER A 281 -6.59 10.84 12.94
N HIS A 282 -6.00 10.17 13.93
CA HIS A 282 -5.96 8.72 14.17
C HIS A 282 -7.34 8.06 14.33
N THR A 283 -8.13 8.02 13.25
CA THR A 283 -9.54 7.69 13.28
C THR A 283 -9.97 6.88 12.06
N TRP A 284 -11.02 6.07 12.23
CA TRP A 284 -11.64 5.35 11.12
C TRP A 284 -12.16 6.25 10.00
N GLN A 285 -12.56 7.48 10.30
CA GLN A 285 -12.97 8.44 9.29
C GLN A 285 -11.81 8.79 8.35
N TYR A 286 -10.62 9.03 8.91
CA TYR A 286 -9.41 9.27 8.14
C TYR A 286 -9.04 8.03 7.31
N TRP A 287 -8.90 6.87 7.95
CA TRP A 287 -8.48 5.63 7.27
C TRP A 287 -9.44 5.20 6.18
N ARG A 288 -10.75 5.27 6.40
CA ARG A 288 -11.77 4.96 5.38
C ARG A 288 -11.63 5.86 4.15
N LYS A 289 -11.42 7.16 4.36
CA LYS A 289 -11.28 8.14 3.28
C LYS A 289 -10.02 7.88 2.46
N HIS A 290 -8.90 7.63 3.15
CA HIS A 290 -7.59 7.51 2.50
C HIS A 290 -7.21 6.10 2.06
N LEU A 291 -8.01 5.09 2.40
CA LEU A 291 -7.96 3.77 1.76
C LEU A 291 -8.08 3.88 0.23
N ALA A 292 -8.87 4.83 -0.28
CA ALA A 292 -8.96 5.05 -1.72
C ALA A 292 -7.61 5.46 -2.34
N ASN A 293 -6.80 6.24 -1.63
CA ASN A 293 -5.49 6.70 -2.10
C ASN A 293 -4.48 5.55 -2.14
N SER A 294 -4.36 4.79 -1.04
CA SER A 294 -3.42 3.66 -0.96
C SER A 294 -3.79 2.54 -1.94
N LEU A 295 -5.08 2.21 -2.07
CA LEU A 295 -5.52 1.20 -3.04
C LEU A 295 -5.38 1.68 -4.49
N THR A 296 -5.52 2.98 -4.78
CA THR A 296 -5.18 3.51 -6.11
C THR A 296 -3.69 3.32 -6.41
N PHE A 297 -2.81 3.60 -5.45
CA PHE A 297 -1.38 3.34 -5.58
C PHE A 297 -1.10 1.84 -5.84
N VAL A 298 -1.73 0.94 -5.09
CA VAL A 298 -1.63 -0.51 -5.30
C VAL A 298 -2.07 -0.90 -6.71
N GLY A 299 -3.21 -0.39 -7.17
CA GLY A 299 -3.74 -0.68 -8.50
C GLY A 299 -2.87 -0.14 -9.64
N GLU A 300 -2.18 0.97 -9.44
CA GLU A 300 -1.12 1.45 -10.36
C GLU A 300 0.03 0.45 -10.42
N GLN A 301 0.52 -0.04 -9.27
CA GLN A 301 1.65 -0.97 -9.25
C GLN A 301 1.30 -2.33 -9.87
N PHE A 302 0.09 -2.83 -9.65
CA PHE A 302 -0.39 -4.05 -10.33
C PHE A 302 -0.40 -3.89 -11.85
N ARG A 303 -0.83 -2.72 -12.36
CA ARG A 303 -0.84 -2.45 -13.81
C ARG A 303 0.56 -2.34 -14.40
N VAL A 304 1.52 -1.75 -13.68
CA VAL A 304 2.92 -1.70 -14.13
C VAL A 304 3.56 -3.10 -14.20
N ALA A 305 3.06 -4.04 -13.39
CA ALA A 305 3.56 -5.42 -13.35
C ALA A 305 2.90 -6.37 -14.37
N SER A 306 1.78 -5.96 -14.99
CA SER A 306 0.98 -6.75 -15.94
C SER A 306 1.56 -6.68 -17.35
#